data_AF-A0A7H4MCV0-F1
#
_entry.id   AF-A0A7H4MCV0-F1
#
_cell.length_a   1.000
_cell.length_b   1.000
_cell.length_c   1.000
_cell.angle_alpha   90.00
_cell.angle_beta   90.00
_cell.angle_gamma   90.00
#
_symmetry.space_group_name_H-M   'P 1'
#
loop_
_entity.id
_entity.type
_entity.pdbx_description
1 polymer ?
#
loop_
_entity_poly.entity_id
_entity_poly.type
_entity_poly.pdbx_seq_one_letter_code
_entity_poly.pdbx_strand_id
1 'polypeptide(L)'
;MKSLNRQDFPGPQYPTRAIQFGEGNFLRAFIDWQLDLLNEQTDLAAGVTIIRPINTAFPPSLNTQDGLYTTIIRGLNERGEAVSESRIIRSVNNELNPWQDFASYLALARNPAIAFVFSNTTEAGISYHAGDRLDDKPPVSFPAKLTQLLLERFPPFQWRCG
;
A
#
# COMPACT_ATOMS: atom_id res chain seq x y z
N MET A 1 25.92 7.62 -0.31
CA MET A 1 24.65 7.91 -1.00
C MET A 1 23.75 8.62 0.00
N LYS A 2 23.17 9.78 -0.32
CA LYS A 2 22.24 10.45 0.62
C LYS A 2 21.03 9.53 0.85
N SER A 3 20.54 9.44 2.08
CA SER A 3 19.27 8.75 2.36
C SER A 3 18.16 9.48 1.61
N LEU A 4 17.31 8.78 0.84
CA LEU A 4 16.14 9.48 0.27
C LEU A 4 15.22 9.88 1.41
N ASN A 5 14.77 11.12 1.38
CA ASN A 5 13.81 11.70 2.30
C ASN A 5 13.15 12.90 1.61
N ARG A 6 12.00 13.34 2.10
CA ARG A 6 11.22 14.42 1.46
C ARG A 6 11.82 15.80 1.69
N GLN A 7 12.78 15.96 2.61
CA GLN A 7 13.52 17.21 2.82
C GLN A 7 14.58 17.43 1.73
N ASP A 8 15.42 16.42 1.45
CA ASP A 8 16.47 16.46 0.42
C ASP A 8 15.91 16.25 -1.00
N PHE A 9 14.78 15.54 -1.12
CA PHE A 9 14.12 15.24 -2.40
C PHE A 9 12.65 15.68 -2.37
N PRO A 10 12.38 17.00 -2.35
CA PRO A 10 11.01 17.52 -2.31
C PRO A 10 10.22 17.09 -3.55
N GLY A 11 8.90 17.07 -3.42
CA GLY A 11 7.98 16.67 -4.48
C GLY A 11 6.54 16.59 -3.99
N PRO A 12 5.61 16.23 -4.88
CA PRO A 12 4.20 16.16 -4.55
C PRO A 12 3.92 15.16 -3.42
N GLN A 13 2.87 15.48 -2.66
CA GLN A 13 2.25 14.60 -1.69
C GLN A 13 0.78 14.45 -2.07
N TYR A 14 0.27 13.25 -1.92
CA TYR A 14 -1.08 12.91 -2.38
C TYR A 14 -1.93 12.47 -1.19
N PRO A 15 -3.23 12.76 -1.16
CA PRO A 15 -4.11 12.18 -0.16
C PRO A 15 -4.10 10.65 -0.30
N THR A 16 -4.19 9.92 0.81
CA THR A 16 -4.29 8.45 0.76
C THR A 16 -5.61 8.07 0.06
N ARG A 17 -5.48 7.47 -1.14
CA ARG A 17 -6.59 6.94 -1.95
C ARG A 17 -6.48 5.44 -2.21
N ALA A 18 -5.30 4.86 -1.97
CA ALA A 18 -5.03 3.44 -2.16
C ALA A 18 -4.47 2.80 -0.88
N ILE A 19 -4.94 1.59 -0.59
CA ILE A 19 -4.35 0.71 0.43
C ILE A 19 -3.65 -0.43 -0.31
N GLN A 20 -2.40 -0.70 0.05
CA GLN A 20 -1.62 -1.77 -0.56
C GLN A 20 -1.22 -2.79 0.50
N PHE A 21 -1.67 -4.04 0.38
CA PHE A 21 -1.21 -5.13 1.25
C PHE A 21 0.05 -5.75 0.67
N GLY A 22 1.17 -5.55 1.38
CA GLY A 22 2.50 -6.01 0.96
C GLY A 22 3.44 -4.88 0.54
N GLU A 23 4.68 -4.98 0.98
CA GLU A 23 5.80 -4.06 0.73
C GLU A 23 6.80 -4.60 -0.31
N GLY A 24 6.45 -5.73 -0.94
CA GLY A 24 7.35 -6.46 -1.83
C GLY A 24 7.76 -5.69 -3.09
N ASN A 25 8.86 -6.12 -3.70
CA ASN A 25 9.44 -5.47 -4.88
C ASN A 25 8.47 -5.40 -6.07
N PHE A 26 7.61 -6.41 -6.25
CA PHE A 26 6.67 -6.45 -7.38
C PHE A 26 5.69 -5.27 -7.34
N LEU A 27 5.00 -5.06 -6.22
CA LEU A 27 4.04 -3.96 -6.07
C LEU A 27 4.74 -2.60 -6.21
N ARG A 28 5.93 -2.46 -5.61
CA ARG A 28 6.74 -1.24 -5.70
C ARG A 28 7.22 -0.89 -7.10
N ALA A 29 7.54 -1.90 -7.91
CA ALA A 29 8.03 -1.74 -9.28
C ALA A 29 6.90 -1.73 -10.32
N PHE A 30 5.68 -2.14 -9.95
CA PHE A 30 4.56 -2.30 -10.87
C PHE A 30 3.39 -1.37 -10.53
N ILE A 31 2.71 -1.57 -9.40
CA ILE A 31 1.53 -0.79 -9.02
C ILE A 31 1.92 0.63 -8.63
N ASP A 32 2.86 0.76 -7.70
CA ASP A 32 3.26 2.07 -7.18
C ASP A 32 3.89 2.94 -8.28
N TRP A 33 4.63 2.34 -9.21
CA TRP A 33 5.16 2.99 -10.41
C TRP A 33 4.07 3.52 -11.35
N GLN A 34 3.04 2.71 -11.63
CA GLN A 34 1.90 3.14 -12.45
C GLN A 34 1.12 4.28 -11.77
N LEU A 35 0.87 4.18 -10.46
CA LEU A 35 0.20 5.24 -9.72
C LEU A 35 1.00 6.54 -9.73
N ASP A 36 2.32 6.45 -9.59
CA ASP A 36 3.21 7.62 -9.61
C ASP A 36 3.19 8.31 -10.98
N LEU A 37 3.20 7.55 -12.09
CA LEU A 37 3.03 8.09 -13.45
C LEU A 37 1.64 8.68 -13.68
N LEU A 38 0.58 7.99 -13.24
CA LEU A 38 -0.79 8.47 -13.39
C LEU A 38 -1.00 9.77 -12.61
N ASN A 39 -0.41 9.92 -11.43
CA ASN A 39 -0.48 11.16 -10.66
C ASN A 39 0.24 12.34 -11.34
N GLU A 40 1.26 12.09 -12.17
CA GLU A 40 1.91 13.15 -12.97
C GLU A 40 1.11 13.51 -14.23
N GLN A 41 0.43 12.53 -14.83
CA GLN A 41 -0.24 12.69 -16.11
C GLN A 41 -1.73 13.04 -15.99
N THR A 42 -2.30 12.93 -14.79
CA THR A 42 -3.73 13.11 -14.52
C THR A 42 -3.99 13.68 -13.13
N ASP A 43 -5.23 14.09 -12.86
CA ASP A 43 -5.67 14.57 -11.54
C ASP A 43 -6.02 13.43 -10.56
N LEU A 44 -5.47 12.21 -10.76
CA LEU A 44 -5.76 11.06 -9.91
C LEU A 44 -5.36 11.30 -8.45
N ALA A 45 -4.22 11.96 -8.20
CA ALA A 45 -3.73 12.28 -6.86
C ALA A 45 -3.88 11.13 -5.83
N ALA A 46 -3.47 9.92 -6.22
CA ALA A 46 -3.57 8.71 -5.40
C ALA A 46 -2.29 8.46 -4.60
N GLY A 47 -2.34 8.78 -3.31
CA GLY A 47 -1.36 8.36 -2.33
C GLY A 47 -1.63 6.94 -1.84
N VAL A 48 -0.58 6.18 -1.59
CA VAL A 48 -0.61 4.77 -1.17
C VAL A 48 -0.19 4.68 0.30
N THR A 49 -1.03 4.03 1.11
CA THR A 49 -0.63 3.53 2.43
C THR A 49 -0.41 2.02 2.34
N ILE A 50 0.81 1.58 2.61
CA ILE A 50 1.21 0.16 2.56
C ILE A 50 0.92 -0.50 3.91
N ILE A 51 0.32 -1.68 3.90
CA ILE A 51 0.07 -2.52 5.08
C ILE A 51 1.05 -3.67 5.04
N ARG A 52 1.91 -3.76 6.07
CA ARG A 52 2.84 -4.88 6.20
C ARG A 52 2.05 -6.18 6.40
N PRO A 53 2.39 -7.28 5.69
CA PRO A 53 1.63 -8.52 5.72
C PRO A 53 2.01 -9.48 6.85
N ILE A 54 3.16 -9.27 7.51
CA ILE A 54 3.64 -10.04 8.67
C ILE A 54 4.38 -9.13 9.67
N ASN A 55 4.40 -9.50 10.96
CA ASN A 55 5.12 -8.73 11.98
C ASN A 55 6.64 -8.97 11.91
N THR A 56 7.32 -8.21 11.06
CA THR A 56 8.78 -8.31 10.86
C THR A 56 9.40 -6.92 10.84
N ALA A 57 10.63 -6.82 11.32
CA ALA A 57 11.47 -5.63 11.18
C ALA A 57 12.22 -5.59 9.84
N PHE A 58 12.27 -6.72 9.11
CA PHE A 58 12.95 -6.84 7.82
C PHE A 58 11.95 -7.14 6.68
N PRO A 59 12.02 -6.43 5.53
CA PRO A 59 12.94 -5.32 5.24
C PRO A 59 12.62 -4.07 6.09
N PRO A 60 13.59 -3.15 6.30
CA PRO A 60 13.35 -1.89 7.00
C PRO A 60 12.13 -1.16 6.45
N SER A 61 11.41 -0.45 7.31
CA SER A 61 10.20 0.26 6.88
C SER A 61 10.52 1.35 5.87
N LEU A 62 9.66 1.50 4.85
CA LEU A 62 9.73 2.60 3.88
C LEU A 62 9.58 3.98 4.55
N ASN A 63 9.01 4.04 5.75
CA ASN A 63 8.94 5.26 6.56
C ASN A 63 10.32 5.80 6.93
N THR A 64 11.36 4.95 6.97
CA THR A 64 12.76 5.41 7.21
C THR A 64 13.27 6.35 6.11
N GLN A 65 12.57 6.40 4.98
CA GLN A 65 12.88 7.24 3.82
C GLN A 65 11.65 8.07 3.39
N ASP A 66 10.72 8.35 4.30
CA ASP A 66 9.46 9.08 4.04
C ASP A 66 8.59 8.50 2.91
N GLY A 67 8.63 7.17 2.74
CA GLY A 67 7.95 6.45 1.67
C GLY A 67 8.67 6.51 0.31
N LEU A 68 9.77 7.25 0.19
CA LEU A 68 10.52 7.39 -1.05
C LEU A 68 11.43 6.18 -1.30
N TYR A 69 11.46 5.73 -2.54
CA TYR A 69 12.42 4.75 -3.03
C TYR A 69 12.62 4.91 -4.53
N THR A 70 13.65 4.27 -5.07
CA THR A 70 13.96 4.32 -6.51
C THR A 70 13.53 3.04 -7.19
N THR A 71 12.72 3.15 -8.24
CA THR A 71 12.45 2.06 -9.18
C THR A 71 13.35 2.22 -10.40
N ILE A 72 13.97 1.12 -10.84
CA ILE A 72 14.80 1.09 -12.05
C ILE A 72 14.14 0.16 -13.06
N ILE A 73 13.77 0.71 -14.22
CA ILE A 73 13.20 -0.01 -15.34
C ILE A 73 14.35 -0.35 -16.29
N ARG A 74 14.54 -1.64 -16.57
CA ARG A 74 15.57 -2.12 -17.49
C ARG A 74 14.98 -3.10 -18.47
N GLY A 75 15.34 -2.96 -19.75
CA GLY A 75 14.85 -3.84 -20.80
C GLY A 75 15.38 -3.44 -22.16
N LEU A 76 14.72 -3.94 -23.20
CA LEU A 76 14.94 -3.52 -24.58
C LEU A 76 13.71 -2.73 -25.03
N ASN A 77 13.92 -1.61 -25.73
CA ASN A 77 12.82 -0.89 -26.37
C ASN A 77 12.37 -1.59 -27.67
N GLU A 78 11.37 -1.02 -28.34
CA GLU A 78 10.83 -1.55 -29.61
C GLU A 78 11.88 -1.65 -30.73
N ARG A 79 12.98 -0.89 -30.63
CA ARG A 79 14.12 -0.93 -31.57
C ARG A 79 15.21 -1.93 -31.17
N GLY A 80 15.03 -2.66 -30.07
CA GLY A 80 16.03 -3.60 -29.52
C GLY A 80 17.18 -2.92 -28.77
N GLU A 81 17.06 -1.63 -28.44
CA GLU A 81 18.09 -0.88 -27.72
C GLU A 81 17.91 -1.06 -26.21
N ALA A 82 19.01 -1.24 -25.49
CA ALA A 82 18.98 -1.34 -24.03
C ALA A 82 18.54 -0.02 -23.40
N VAL A 83 17.48 -0.07 -22.58
CA VAL A 83 16.99 1.06 -21.79
C VAL A 83 17.21 0.80 -20.30
N SER A 84 17.57 1.86 -19.57
CA SER A 84 17.71 1.84 -18.11
C SER A 84 17.26 3.18 -17.55
N GLU A 85 16.03 3.24 -17.07
CA GLU A 85 15.44 4.45 -16.50
C GLU A 85 15.31 4.31 -14.99
N SER A 86 15.73 5.33 -14.25
CA SER A 86 15.56 5.39 -12.79
C SER A 86 14.57 6.47 -12.43
N ARG A 87 13.61 6.14 -11.55
CA ARG A 87 12.57 7.06 -11.08
C ARG A 87 12.46 6.99 -9.57
N ILE A 88 12.36 8.14 -8.91
CA ILE A 88 11.99 8.21 -7.49
C ILE A 88 10.48 8.09 -7.41
N ILE A 89 9.98 7.06 -6.74
CA ILE A 89 8.56 6.88 -6.48
C ILE A 89 8.15 7.75 -5.29
N ARG A 90 7.05 8.48 -5.46
CA ARG A 90 6.54 9.47 -4.49
C ARG A 90 5.10 9.19 -4.06
N SER A 91 4.41 8.31 -4.79
CA SER A 91 3.03 7.87 -4.53
C SER A 91 2.84 7.21 -3.16
N VAL A 92 3.88 6.62 -2.56
CA VAL A 92 3.80 6.05 -1.21
C VAL A 92 3.89 7.14 -0.14
N ASN A 93 2.83 7.24 0.67
CA ASN A 93 2.74 8.17 1.78
C ASN A 93 3.43 7.61 3.02
N ASN A 94 3.10 6.36 3.36
CA ASN A 94 3.58 5.68 4.55
C ASN A 94 3.35 4.18 4.48
N GLU A 95 3.99 3.48 5.40
CA GLU A 95 3.80 2.08 5.69
C GLU A 95 3.26 1.92 7.12
N LEU A 96 2.27 1.04 7.31
CA LEU A 96 1.72 0.68 8.60
C LEU A 96 2.01 -0.79 8.91
N ASN A 97 2.46 -1.04 10.13
CA ASN A 97 2.54 -2.38 10.69
C ASN A 97 1.31 -2.58 11.59
N PRO A 98 0.30 -3.37 11.17
CA PRO A 98 -0.94 -3.51 11.93
C PRO A 98 -0.77 -4.26 13.27
N TRP A 99 0.35 -4.97 13.49
CA TRP A 99 0.68 -5.55 14.80
C TRP A 99 1.19 -4.52 15.80
N GLN A 100 1.71 -3.39 15.32
CA GLN A 100 2.21 -2.30 16.16
C GLN A 100 1.17 -1.20 16.34
N ASP A 101 0.40 -0.91 15.28
CA ASP A 101 -0.62 0.13 15.29
C ASP A 101 -1.87 -0.31 14.51
N PHE A 102 -2.65 -1.17 15.15
CA PHE A 102 -3.91 -1.65 14.58
C PHE A 102 -4.96 -0.54 14.45
N ALA A 103 -4.91 0.47 15.33
CA ALA A 103 -5.88 1.56 15.31
C ALA A 103 -5.72 2.43 14.05
N SER A 104 -4.49 2.77 13.67
CA SER A 104 -4.23 3.51 12.43
C SER A 104 -4.58 2.69 11.18
N TYR A 105 -4.36 1.37 11.20
CA TYR A 105 -4.81 0.49 10.13
C TYR A 105 -6.35 0.55 9.98
N LEU A 106 -7.08 0.40 11.08
CA LEU A 106 -8.54 0.42 11.06
C LEU A 106 -9.10 1.80 10.69
N ALA A 107 -8.42 2.88 11.07
CA ALA A 107 -8.79 4.25 10.71
C ALA A 107 -8.81 4.49 9.19
N LEU A 108 -8.05 3.72 8.40
CA LEU A 108 -8.11 3.79 6.93
C LEU A 108 -9.51 3.47 6.40
N ALA A 109 -10.24 2.54 7.02
CA ALA A 109 -11.59 2.16 6.61
C ALA A 109 -12.55 3.36 6.58
N ARG A 110 -12.33 4.31 7.52
CA ARG A 110 -13.15 5.50 7.72
C ARG A 110 -12.82 6.65 6.78
N ASN A 111 -11.73 6.54 6.00
CA ASN A 111 -11.35 7.57 5.03
C ASN A 111 -12.18 7.41 3.74
N PRO A 112 -13.09 8.35 3.41
CA PRO A 112 -13.94 8.24 2.22
C PRO A 112 -13.17 8.40 0.91
N ALA A 113 -11.96 9.00 0.93
CA ALA A 113 -11.14 9.19 -0.27
C ALA A 113 -10.47 7.90 -0.76
N ILE A 114 -10.39 6.88 0.08
CA ILE A 114 -9.86 5.57 -0.30
C ILE A 114 -10.82 4.88 -1.25
N ALA A 115 -10.32 4.59 -2.45
CA ALA A 115 -11.06 4.00 -3.56
C ALA A 115 -10.44 2.69 -4.07
N PHE A 116 -9.16 2.44 -3.76
CA PHE A 116 -8.44 1.27 -4.28
C PHE A 116 -7.85 0.43 -3.16
N VAL A 117 -7.89 -0.90 -3.34
CA VAL A 117 -7.15 -1.86 -2.54
C VAL A 117 -6.34 -2.75 -3.49
N PHE A 118 -5.04 -2.80 -3.28
CA PHE A 118 -4.12 -3.66 -4.00
C PHE A 118 -3.53 -4.71 -3.06
N SER A 119 -3.26 -5.88 -3.60
CA SER A 119 -2.57 -6.96 -2.89
C SER A 119 -1.79 -7.80 -3.89
N ASN A 120 -0.63 -8.29 -3.48
CA ASN A 120 0.12 -9.33 -4.19
C ASN A 120 0.40 -10.48 -3.22
N THR A 121 -0.67 -11.03 -2.65
CA THR A 121 -0.62 -12.30 -1.92
C THR A 121 -0.61 -13.44 -2.92
N THR A 122 0.33 -14.38 -2.78
CA THR A 122 0.32 -15.64 -3.53
C THR A 122 -0.90 -16.48 -3.14
N GLU A 123 -1.09 -17.63 -3.80
CA GLU A 123 -2.15 -18.59 -3.49
C GLU A 123 -2.15 -19.00 -2.01
N ALA A 124 -0.96 -19.14 -1.41
CA ALA A 124 -0.79 -19.41 0.01
C ALA A 124 -1.28 -18.25 0.91
N GLY A 125 -1.19 -17.01 0.42
CA GLY A 125 -1.57 -15.80 1.17
C GLY A 125 -3.07 -15.47 1.16
N ILE A 126 -3.84 -16.00 0.21
CA ILE A 126 -5.33 -15.84 0.15
C ILE A 126 -6.03 -16.98 0.92
N SER A 127 -5.27 -17.86 1.58
CA SER A 127 -5.83 -19.01 2.29
C SER A 127 -6.67 -18.61 3.51
N TYR A 128 -7.73 -19.38 3.75
CA TYR A 128 -8.51 -19.29 4.98
C TYR A 128 -7.70 -19.83 6.16
N HIS A 129 -7.64 -19.06 7.25
CA HIS A 129 -7.03 -19.49 8.50
C HIS A 129 -8.12 -19.70 9.55
N ALA A 130 -8.32 -20.96 9.95
CA ALA A 130 -9.40 -21.35 10.88
C ALA A 130 -9.31 -20.71 12.28
N GLY A 131 -8.11 -20.23 12.65
CA GLY A 131 -7.88 -19.56 13.92
C GLY A 131 -8.19 -18.07 13.92
N ASP A 132 -8.47 -17.44 12.77
CA ASP A 132 -8.81 -16.01 12.74
C ASP A 132 -10.17 -15.76 13.39
N ARG A 133 -10.22 -14.74 14.25
CA ARG A 133 -11.41 -14.30 14.97
C ARG A 133 -11.74 -12.86 14.64
N LEU A 134 -13.03 -12.52 14.80
CA LEU A 134 -13.50 -11.17 14.54
C LEU A 134 -12.86 -10.13 15.48
N ASP A 135 -12.47 -10.52 16.68
CA ASP A 135 -11.87 -9.66 17.70
C ASP A 135 -10.34 -9.61 17.68
N ASP A 136 -9.69 -10.30 16.74
CA ASP A 136 -8.24 -10.27 16.57
C ASP A 136 -7.73 -8.89 16.17
N LYS A 137 -6.57 -8.49 16.71
CA LYS A 137 -5.96 -7.16 16.50
C LYS A 137 -4.44 -7.28 16.32
N PRO A 138 -3.93 -7.51 15.10
CA PRO A 138 -4.67 -7.83 13.87
C PRO A 138 -4.93 -9.35 13.72
N PRO A 139 -5.85 -9.74 12.83
CA PRO A 139 -5.94 -11.10 12.31
C PRO A 139 -4.66 -11.53 11.62
N VAL A 140 -4.40 -12.84 11.58
CA VAL A 140 -3.17 -13.39 11.02
C VAL A 140 -3.22 -13.42 9.51
N SER A 141 -4.35 -13.83 8.91
CA SER A 141 -4.45 -13.93 7.45
C SER A 141 -4.69 -12.58 6.77
N PHE A 142 -4.40 -12.49 5.47
CA PHE A 142 -4.78 -11.34 4.65
C PHE A 142 -6.31 -11.23 4.48
N PRO A 143 -7.05 -12.31 4.13
CA PRO A 143 -8.51 -12.23 4.00
C PRO A 143 -9.20 -11.71 5.26
N ALA A 144 -8.78 -12.15 6.45
CA ALA A 144 -9.38 -11.68 7.70
C ALA A 144 -9.09 -10.20 7.99
N LYS A 145 -7.85 -9.73 7.77
CA LYS A 145 -7.52 -8.30 7.86
C LYS A 145 -8.40 -7.47 6.93
N LEU A 146 -8.44 -7.84 5.65
CA LEU A 146 -9.26 -7.14 4.65
C LEU A 146 -10.75 -7.16 5.03
N THR A 147 -11.25 -8.29 5.54
CA THR A 147 -12.64 -8.41 5.98
C THR A 147 -12.96 -7.47 7.14
N GLN A 148 -12.10 -7.40 8.17
CA GLN A 148 -12.29 -6.45 9.27
C GLN A 148 -12.26 -5.00 8.79
N LEU A 149 -11.33 -4.65 7.90
CA LEU A 149 -11.25 -3.29 7.33
C LEU A 149 -12.54 -2.92 6.57
N LEU A 150 -13.06 -3.85 5.77
CA LEU A 150 -14.30 -3.65 5.02
C LEU A 150 -15.52 -3.62 5.94
N LEU A 151 -15.54 -4.43 7.00
CA LEU A 151 -16.60 -4.43 8.00
C LEU A 151 -16.66 -3.09 8.75
N GLU A 152 -15.51 -2.52 9.12
CA GLU A 152 -15.44 -1.19 9.75
C GLU A 152 -15.94 -0.09 8.80
N ARG A 153 -15.63 -0.21 7.49
CA ARG A 153 -16.12 0.74 6.49
C ARG A 153 -17.62 0.59 6.23
N PHE A 154 -18.15 -0.62 6.40
CA PHE A 154 -19.54 -0.92 6.11
C PHE A 154 -20.44 -0.08 7.04
N PRO A 155 -21.37 0.72 6.49
CA PRO A 155 -22.24 1.53 7.32
C PRO A 155 -23.04 0.62 8.28
N PRO A 156 -23.33 1.06 9.52
CA PRO A 156 -24.18 0.30 10.42
C PRO A 156 -25.50 0.02 9.71
N PHE A 157 -25.79 -1.28 9.52
CA PHE A 157 -26.95 -1.74 8.76
C PHE A 157 -28.22 -1.18 9.40
N GLN A 158 -28.84 -0.18 8.76
CA GLN A 158 -30.14 0.33 9.19
C GLN A 158 -31.22 -0.66 8.73
N TRP A 159 -31.56 -1.62 9.60
CA TRP A 159 -32.79 -2.39 9.45
C TRP A 159 -33.98 -1.44 9.48
N ARG A 160 -34.47 -1.01 8.31
CA ARG A 160 -35.82 -0.52 8.17
C ARG A 160 -36.70 -1.73 7.90
N CYS A 161 -37.21 -2.33 8.97
CA CYS A 161 -38.41 -3.17 8.86
C CYS A 161 -39.55 -2.24 8.46
N GLY A 162 -39.97 -2.31 7.20
CA GLY A 162 -41.24 -1.79 6.71
C GLY A 162 -42.30 -2.89 6.76
#